data_AF-A0A7X9F1S1-F1
#
_entry.id   AF-A0A7X9F1S1-F1
#
_cell.length_a   1.000
_cell.length_b   1.000
_cell.length_c   1.000
_cell.angle_alpha   90.00
_cell.angle_beta   90.00
_cell.angle_gamma   90.00
#
_symmetry.space_group_name_H-M   'P 1'
#
loop_
_entity.id
_entity.type
_entity.pdbx_description
1 polymer ?
#
loop_
_entity_poly.entity_id
_entity_poly.type
_entity_poly.pdbx_seq_one_letter_code
_entity_poly.pdbx_strand_id
1 'polypeptide(L)'
;MMKIQFCLLTLICSLFLSCEADRIKNLTFEGDLIAKQILSVKFDLPESCTTPEIAWYISHSPDSSWEKLRGIWTTEIVLLTSYEGRYIKCEISCTPGKGGKKTRAEIVSSSPVAVKDNPNTDWFHNAGFGIMVHYLSTNMVQDKGSKEWNDAVDSFNTDEFASKVSQTGAGFVMFTLGQNSGYYCSPNSVFDSIVGVGPGDLCSRRDLPADLIRSLKKYKIPVILYLPSNPPISNRMVSEKFRYSFGKDSATSQYNQPLLEKMIREWSLRYADDVRGWWFDGLYEGNGIRGTRMDMSLKHNISTHTLAAKAGNRHSIVTYNYGFGKIHANTPYCDYSSGEKMTIDEYPSSRWVEPGVQWFLFTYLGEKWGGSGSQFCIKDLTEKAKKIVENGGVLCLEVVVNPNGDIIPHHLEQIKEVGKALGKI
;
A
#
# COMPACT_ATOMS: atom_id res chain seq x y z
N MET A 1 49.34 -45.25 -65.28
CA MET A 1 49.68 -44.97 -63.87
C MET A 1 49.36 -43.51 -63.59
N MET A 2 48.91 -43.19 -62.37
CA MET A 2 48.43 -41.88 -61.85
C MET A 2 46.99 -41.45 -62.21
N LYS A 3 46.07 -41.86 -61.34
CA LYS A 3 44.81 -41.16 -61.05
C LYS A 3 45.14 -39.91 -60.22
N ILE A 4 44.66 -38.75 -60.62
CA ILE A 4 44.71 -37.52 -59.80
C ILE A 4 43.31 -37.31 -59.21
N GLN A 5 43.25 -37.37 -57.89
CA GLN A 5 42.05 -37.27 -57.08
C GLN A 5 41.97 -35.82 -56.56
N PHE A 6 41.04 -35.03 -57.09
CA PHE A 6 40.77 -33.70 -56.56
C PHE A 6 39.85 -33.81 -55.34
N CYS A 7 40.42 -33.55 -54.16
CA CYS A 7 39.67 -33.39 -52.92
C CYS A 7 38.81 -32.13 -52.99
N LEU A 8 37.48 -32.31 -52.88
CA LEU A 8 36.53 -31.23 -52.69
C LEU A 8 36.65 -30.72 -51.25
N LEU A 9 37.25 -29.54 -51.06
CA LEU A 9 37.35 -28.89 -49.76
C LEU A 9 36.03 -28.13 -49.49
N THR A 10 35.09 -28.76 -48.80
CA THR A 10 33.89 -28.08 -48.26
C THR A 10 34.32 -27.11 -47.16
N LEU A 11 34.41 -25.83 -47.51
CA LEU A 11 34.58 -24.74 -46.57
C LEU A 11 33.27 -24.58 -45.77
N ILE A 12 33.22 -25.18 -44.58
CA ILE A 12 32.15 -24.92 -43.61
C ILE A 12 32.33 -23.48 -43.14
N CYS A 13 31.57 -22.57 -43.75
CA CYS A 13 31.47 -21.20 -43.30
C CYS A 13 30.66 -21.20 -41.99
N SER A 14 31.36 -21.27 -40.86
CA SER A 14 30.78 -21.07 -39.54
C SER A 14 30.25 -19.65 -39.46
N LEU A 15 28.95 -19.48 -39.70
CA LEU A 15 28.23 -18.25 -39.37
C LEU A 15 28.39 -17.99 -37.87
N PHE A 16 29.21 -17.00 -37.52
CA PHE A 16 29.30 -16.46 -36.18
C PHE A 16 27.95 -15.79 -35.83
N LEU A 17 27.02 -16.58 -35.29
CA LEU A 17 25.78 -16.12 -34.65
C LEU A 17 26.02 -15.55 -33.24
N SER A 18 27.25 -15.21 -32.85
CA SER A 18 27.60 -15.00 -31.43
C SER A 18 27.66 -13.54 -30.96
N CYS A 19 27.00 -12.58 -31.63
CA CYS A 19 27.01 -11.17 -31.17
C CYS A 19 25.65 -10.59 -30.75
N GLU A 20 24.54 -11.27 -31.04
CA GLU A 20 23.21 -10.81 -30.62
C GLU A 20 22.70 -11.40 -29.30
N ALA A 21 23.33 -12.47 -28.80
CA ALA A 21 22.83 -13.23 -27.64
C ALA A 21 23.00 -12.50 -26.30
N ASP A 22 23.96 -11.56 -26.18
CA ASP A 22 24.34 -10.95 -24.90
C ASP A 22 23.81 -9.51 -24.68
N ARG A 23 22.76 -9.11 -25.39
CA ARG A 23 22.14 -7.77 -25.26
C ARG A 23 20.81 -7.81 -24.51
N ILE A 24 20.56 -6.81 -23.67
CA ILE A 24 19.23 -6.55 -23.09
C ILE A 24 18.35 -5.98 -24.21
N LYS A 25 17.17 -6.56 -24.44
CA LYS A 25 16.30 -6.24 -25.58
C LYS A 25 14.89 -5.87 -25.13
N ASN A 26 14.06 -5.39 -26.06
CA ASN A 26 12.63 -5.12 -25.86
C ASN A 26 12.32 -4.22 -24.66
N LEU A 27 13.12 -3.15 -24.48
CA LEU A 27 12.89 -2.17 -23.44
C LEU A 27 11.62 -1.39 -23.76
N THR A 28 10.63 -1.43 -22.87
CA THR A 28 9.42 -0.62 -22.97
C THR A 28 8.99 -0.10 -21.62
N PHE A 29 8.44 1.12 -21.59
CA PHE A 29 7.72 1.61 -20.43
C PHE A 29 6.25 1.15 -20.49
N GLU A 30 5.70 0.76 -19.34
CA GLU A 30 4.28 0.47 -19.14
C GLU A 30 3.75 1.35 -18.00
N GLY A 31 2.63 2.03 -18.26
CA GLY A 31 2.00 2.97 -17.34
C GLY A 31 2.05 4.41 -17.84
N ASP A 32 1.22 5.25 -17.23
CA ASP A 32 1.13 6.66 -17.60
C ASP A 32 2.24 7.49 -16.96
N LEU A 33 2.73 8.48 -17.69
CA LEU A 33 3.69 9.48 -17.20
C LEU A 33 2.95 10.58 -16.40
N ILE A 34 2.19 10.17 -15.39
CA ILE A 34 1.41 11.05 -14.52
C ILE A 34 1.87 10.83 -13.07
N ALA A 35 2.06 11.92 -12.33
CA ALA A 35 2.36 11.85 -10.91
C ALA A 35 1.35 10.96 -10.14
N LYS A 36 1.81 10.31 -9.07
CA LYS A 36 1.10 9.32 -8.25
C LYS A 36 0.79 7.99 -8.95
N GLN A 37 1.18 7.81 -10.22
CA GLN A 37 1.09 6.53 -10.92
C GLN A 37 2.39 5.72 -10.85
N ILE A 38 2.28 4.43 -11.12
CA ILE A 38 3.42 3.52 -11.25
C ILE A 38 3.83 3.41 -12.71
N LEU A 39 5.09 3.73 -12.99
CA LEU A 39 5.74 3.43 -14.26
C LEU A 39 6.58 2.16 -14.11
N SER A 40 6.38 1.19 -15.00
CA SER A 40 7.17 -0.03 -15.07
C SER A 40 8.07 -0.03 -16.29
N VAL A 41 9.23 -0.66 -16.19
CA VAL A 41 10.04 -1.04 -17.34
C VAL A 41 9.96 -2.54 -17.57
N LYS A 42 9.70 -2.93 -18.82
CA LYS A 42 9.82 -4.31 -19.31
C LYS A 42 11.07 -4.42 -20.18
N PHE A 43 11.69 -5.58 -20.14
CA PHE A 43 12.90 -5.90 -20.92
C PHE A 43 13.14 -7.40 -20.90
N ASP A 44 13.85 -7.88 -21.91
CA ASP A 44 14.36 -9.24 -21.99
C ASP A 44 15.84 -9.27 -21.60
N LEU A 45 16.16 -10.15 -20.65
CA LEU A 45 17.54 -10.39 -20.24
C LEU A 45 18.19 -11.46 -21.12
N PRO A 46 19.49 -11.34 -21.41
CA PRO A 46 20.28 -12.47 -21.93
C PRO A 46 20.15 -13.69 -21.02
N GLU A 47 20.13 -14.90 -21.58
CA GLU A 47 20.07 -16.16 -20.82
C GLU A 47 21.20 -16.28 -19.78
N SER A 48 22.34 -15.66 -20.07
CA SER A 48 23.53 -15.62 -19.22
C SER A 48 23.38 -14.70 -18.00
N CYS A 49 22.26 -13.96 -17.90
CA CYS A 49 21.94 -13.00 -16.84
C CYS A 49 20.69 -13.40 -16.05
N THR A 50 20.79 -13.42 -14.72
CA THR A 50 19.64 -13.75 -13.84
C THR A 50 19.19 -12.62 -12.93
N THR A 51 20.02 -11.60 -12.68
CA THR A 51 19.70 -10.51 -11.75
C THR A 51 20.13 -9.16 -12.34
N PRO A 52 19.18 -8.35 -12.84
CA PRO A 52 19.49 -7.03 -13.35
C PRO A 52 19.73 -6.04 -12.20
N GLU A 53 20.63 -5.08 -12.44
CA GLU A 53 20.70 -3.83 -11.70
C GLU A 53 19.86 -2.79 -12.42
N ILE A 54 18.99 -2.10 -11.67
CA ILE A 54 18.13 -1.03 -12.17
C ILE A 54 18.56 0.30 -11.57
N ALA A 55 18.63 1.34 -12.41
CA ALA A 55 18.85 2.71 -11.97
C ALA A 55 17.91 3.66 -12.71
N TRP A 56 17.26 4.54 -11.95
CA TRP A 56 16.35 5.54 -12.48
C TRP A 56 16.99 6.93 -12.45
N TYR A 57 16.65 7.75 -13.44
CA TYR A 57 17.17 9.08 -13.61
C TYR A 57 16.07 10.04 -14.07
N ILE A 58 16.26 11.32 -13.78
CA ILE A 58 15.36 12.39 -14.21
C ILE A 58 16.12 13.55 -14.86
N SER A 59 15.49 14.24 -15.79
CA SER A 59 16.09 15.40 -16.47
C SER A 59 15.04 16.39 -16.98
N HIS A 60 15.42 17.64 -17.23
CA HIS A 60 14.52 18.64 -17.83
C HIS A 60 14.33 18.46 -19.34
N SER A 61 15.26 17.77 -20.00
CA SER A 61 15.22 17.46 -21.42
C SER A 61 15.92 16.11 -21.66
N PRO A 62 15.49 15.31 -22.66
CA PRO A 62 16.16 14.07 -23.05
C PRO A 62 17.65 14.27 -23.39
N ASP A 63 18.00 15.45 -23.89
CA ASP A 63 19.34 15.81 -24.39
C ASP A 63 20.21 16.51 -23.33
N SER A 64 19.74 16.61 -22.09
CA SER A 64 20.45 17.29 -21.00
C SER A 64 21.06 16.31 -19.99
N SER A 65 21.73 16.82 -18.96
CA SER A 65 22.33 15.99 -17.92
C SER A 65 21.25 15.24 -17.12
N TRP A 66 21.57 13.99 -16.75
CA TRP A 66 20.66 13.10 -16.03
C TRP A 66 21.00 13.07 -14.55
N GLU A 67 20.03 13.40 -13.71
CA GLU A 67 20.12 13.28 -12.26
C GLU A 67 19.68 11.89 -11.82
N LYS A 68 20.51 11.18 -11.06
CA LYS A 68 20.18 9.84 -10.57
C LYS A 68 19.20 9.91 -9.39
N LEU A 69 18.07 9.23 -9.52
CA LEU A 69 17.15 9.00 -8.41
C LEU A 69 17.73 7.94 -7.46
N ARG A 70 17.99 8.33 -6.21
CA ARG A 70 18.47 7.42 -5.16
C ARG A 70 17.31 6.59 -4.61
N GLY A 71 17.60 5.38 -4.14
CA GLY A 71 16.62 4.58 -3.38
C GLY A 71 15.62 3.81 -4.23
N ILE A 72 15.74 3.86 -5.56
CA ILE A 72 14.80 3.20 -6.48
C ILE A 72 15.59 2.19 -7.30
N TRP A 73 15.38 0.92 -6.97
CA TRP A 73 16.17 -0.22 -7.47
C TRP A 73 15.30 -1.28 -8.16
N THR A 74 13.99 -1.06 -8.19
CA THR A 74 12.97 -1.94 -8.74
C THR A 74 12.73 -1.62 -10.21
N THR A 75 12.14 -2.57 -10.94
CA THR A 75 11.64 -2.36 -12.31
C THR A 75 10.40 -1.48 -12.37
N GLU A 76 9.94 -0.99 -11.23
CA GLU A 76 8.78 -0.12 -11.06
C GLU A 76 9.21 1.11 -10.27
N ILE A 77 8.66 2.26 -10.61
CA ILE A 77 8.84 3.52 -9.89
C ILE A 77 7.47 4.18 -9.67
N VAL A 78 7.25 4.74 -8.48
CA VAL A 78 6.14 5.67 -8.26
C VAL A 78 6.58 7.05 -8.72
N LEU A 79 5.85 7.64 -9.68
CA LEU A 79 6.12 8.98 -10.17
C LEU A 79 5.67 9.99 -9.13
N LEU A 80 6.59 10.79 -8.59
CA LEU A 80 6.26 11.78 -7.56
C LEU A 80 5.82 13.10 -8.19
N THR A 81 5.00 13.87 -7.49
CA THR A 81 4.60 15.23 -7.91
C THR A 81 5.83 16.12 -8.17
N SER A 82 6.91 15.94 -7.40
CA SER A 82 8.17 16.68 -7.60
C SER A 82 8.89 16.35 -8.91
N TYR A 83 8.44 15.35 -9.66
CA TYR A 83 8.99 15.02 -10.98
C TYR A 83 8.28 15.76 -12.11
N GLU A 84 7.32 16.63 -11.81
CA GLU A 84 6.60 17.44 -12.79
C GLU A 84 7.53 18.10 -13.80
N GLY A 85 7.21 17.97 -15.09
CA GLY A 85 7.99 18.55 -16.18
C GLY A 85 9.34 17.87 -16.43
N ARG A 86 9.67 16.78 -15.73
CA ARG A 86 10.92 16.03 -15.91
C ARG A 86 10.70 14.77 -16.75
N TYR A 87 11.64 14.49 -17.64
CA TYR A 87 11.74 13.21 -18.35
C TYR A 87 12.32 12.14 -17.43
N ILE A 88 11.90 10.90 -17.64
CA ILE A 88 12.37 9.72 -16.90
C ILE A 88 13.31 8.91 -17.78
N LYS A 89 14.41 8.41 -17.21
CA LYS A 89 15.26 7.40 -17.84
C LYS A 89 15.45 6.22 -16.90
N CYS A 90 15.37 5.02 -17.45
CA CYS A 90 15.73 3.79 -16.75
C CYS A 90 16.96 3.18 -17.43
N GLU A 91 18.02 2.94 -16.66
CA GLU A 91 19.16 2.13 -17.06
C GLU A 91 19.01 0.73 -16.45
N ILE A 92 19.10 -0.29 -17.30
CA ILE A 92 19.17 -1.70 -16.90
C ILE A 92 20.57 -2.18 -17.23
N SER A 93 21.20 -2.83 -16.26
CA SER A 93 22.51 -3.44 -16.48
C SER A 93 22.60 -4.83 -15.88
N CYS A 94 23.40 -5.68 -16.49
CA CYS A 94 23.64 -7.01 -15.97
C CYS A 94 25.05 -7.50 -16.28
N THR A 95 25.58 -8.35 -15.40
CA THR A 95 26.89 -8.98 -15.54
C THR A 95 26.71 -10.50 -15.60
N PRO A 96 27.06 -11.17 -16.72
CA PRO A 96 26.99 -12.62 -16.83
C PRO A 96 28.05 -13.31 -15.97
N GLY A 97 27.64 -14.13 -14.99
CA GLY A 97 28.56 -14.94 -14.17
C GLY A 97 29.73 -14.19 -13.50
N LYS A 98 30.72 -14.93 -12.98
CA LYS A 98 31.95 -14.32 -12.46
C LYS A 98 32.90 -14.00 -13.62
N GLY A 99 33.08 -12.71 -13.92
CA GLY A 99 34.05 -12.21 -14.90
C GLY A 99 33.48 -11.89 -16.29
N GLY A 100 32.16 -12.02 -16.51
CA GLY A 100 31.53 -11.59 -17.76
C GLY A 100 31.52 -10.07 -17.91
N LYS A 101 31.44 -9.60 -19.16
CA LYS A 101 31.36 -8.18 -19.47
C LYS A 101 29.98 -7.63 -19.09
N LYS A 102 29.93 -6.51 -18.36
CA LYS A 102 28.67 -5.85 -18.00
C LYS A 102 27.98 -5.29 -19.25
N THR A 103 26.78 -5.77 -19.55
CA THR A 103 25.89 -5.23 -20.58
C THR A 103 24.98 -4.17 -19.96
N ARG A 104 24.68 -3.11 -20.73
CA ARG A 104 23.75 -2.04 -20.34
C ARG A 104 22.78 -1.75 -21.47
N ALA A 105 21.57 -1.37 -21.10
CA ALA A 105 20.58 -0.78 -21.99
C ALA A 105 19.83 0.32 -21.23
N GLU A 106 19.35 1.33 -21.95
CA GLU A 106 18.57 2.42 -21.36
C GLU A 106 17.35 2.75 -22.21
N ILE A 107 16.33 3.29 -21.55
CA ILE A 107 15.11 3.81 -22.17
C ILE A 107 14.75 5.14 -21.55
N VAL A 108 14.34 6.10 -22.38
CA VAL A 108 13.94 7.45 -22.01
C VAL A 108 12.45 7.64 -22.31
N SER A 109 11.74 8.35 -21.43
CA SER A 109 10.32 8.63 -21.61
C SER A 109 10.11 9.53 -22.82
N SER A 110 9.03 9.32 -23.57
CA SER A 110 8.71 10.13 -24.75
C SER A 110 8.22 11.54 -24.41
N SER A 111 7.76 11.73 -23.17
CA SER A 111 7.23 12.99 -22.63
C SER A 111 7.67 13.18 -21.18
N PRO A 112 7.63 14.42 -20.66
CA PRO A 112 7.87 14.67 -19.24
C PRO A 112 6.69 14.18 -18.39
N VAL A 113 6.93 13.93 -17.10
CA VAL A 113 5.88 13.60 -16.14
C VAL A 113 4.92 14.78 -16.02
N ALA A 114 3.63 14.51 -16.18
CA ALA A 114 2.56 15.47 -15.96
C ALA A 114 2.00 15.36 -14.54
N VAL A 115 1.48 16.47 -14.01
CA VAL A 115 0.60 16.47 -12.84
C VAL A 115 -0.82 16.71 -13.34
N LYS A 116 -1.72 15.75 -13.10
CA LYS A 116 -3.13 15.80 -13.51
C LYS A 116 -4.01 15.39 -12.34
N ASP A 117 -3.93 16.16 -11.25
CA ASP A 117 -4.50 15.75 -9.96
C ASP A 117 -4.04 14.31 -9.60
N ASN A 118 -4.85 13.56 -8.84
CA ASN A 118 -4.64 12.13 -8.62
C ASN A 118 -5.92 11.34 -8.92
N PRO A 119 -6.09 10.79 -10.13
CA PRO A 119 -7.32 10.10 -10.52
C PRO A 119 -7.58 8.84 -9.70
N ASN A 120 -6.55 8.24 -9.09
CA ASN A 120 -6.73 7.09 -8.19
C ASN A 120 -7.54 7.47 -6.93
N THR A 121 -7.64 8.76 -6.60
CA THR A 121 -8.39 9.26 -5.45
C THR A 121 -9.80 9.75 -5.79
N ASP A 122 -10.22 9.76 -7.06
CA ASP A 122 -11.52 10.31 -7.45
C ASP A 122 -12.69 9.54 -6.84
N TRP A 123 -12.60 8.21 -6.79
CA TRP A 123 -13.62 7.40 -6.13
C TRP A 123 -13.70 7.73 -4.63
N PHE A 124 -12.58 8.06 -4.01
CA PHE A 124 -12.47 8.34 -2.58
C PHE A 124 -13.05 9.73 -2.25
N HIS A 125 -12.73 10.73 -3.07
CA HIS A 125 -13.40 12.03 -3.04
C HIS A 125 -14.92 11.89 -3.18
N ASN A 126 -15.38 11.14 -4.19
CA ASN A 126 -16.81 10.97 -4.46
C ASN A 126 -17.55 10.22 -3.35
N ALA A 127 -16.85 9.32 -2.64
CA ALA A 127 -17.40 8.68 -1.45
C ALA A 127 -17.77 9.72 -0.38
N GLY A 128 -16.87 10.69 -0.13
CA GLY A 128 -17.05 11.81 0.80
C GLY A 128 -17.03 11.41 2.28
N PHE A 129 -17.68 10.29 2.62
CA PHE A 129 -17.73 9.74 3.96
C PHE A 129 -17.60 8.21 3.93
N GLY A 130 -16.90 7.64 4.90
CA GLY A 130 -16.83 6.21 5.14
C GLY A 130 -16.59 5.89 6.61
N ILE A 131 -16.56 4.60 6.94
CA ILE A 131 -16.34 4.14 8.32
C ILE A 131 -15.04 3.36 8.46
N MET A 132 -14.57 3.26 9.69
CA MET A 132 -13.43 2.42 10.06
C MET A 132 -13.83 1.45 11.17
N VAL A 133 -13.30 0.22 11.13
CA VAL A 133 -13.45 -0.75 12.21
C VAL A 133 -12.09 -1.27 12.67
N HIS A 134 -11.74 -1.02 13.95
CA HIS A 134 -10.61 -1.66 14.63
C HIS A 134 -11.01 -3.06 15.12
N TYR A 135 -11.03 -4.04 14.21
CA TYR A 135 -11.31 -5.44 14.50
C TYR A 135 -10.04 -6.19 14.93
N LEU A 136 -9.64 -5.96 16.18
CA LEU A 136 -8.37 -6.43 16.73
C LEU A 136 -8.59 -7.46 17.85
N SER A 137 -7.73 -8.48 17.93
CA SER A 137 -7.80 -9.51 18.98
C SER A 137 -7.87 -8.92 20.40
N THR A 138 -7.14 -7.83 20.67
CA THR A 138 -7.14 -7.16 21.98
C THR A 138 -8.48 -6.52 22.36
N ASN A 139 -9.32 -6.24 21.36
CA ASN A 139 -10.61 -5.58 21.54
C ASN A 139 -11.77 -6.59 21.47
N MET A 140 -11.60 -7.65 20.68
CA MET A 140 -12.65 -8.63 20.40
C MET A 140 -12.63 -9.82 21.35
N VAL A 141 -11.48 -10.11 21.96
CA VAL A 141 -11.29 -11.33 22.74
C VAL A 141 -10.76 -11.01 24.13
N GLN A 142 -11.54 -11.40 25.16
CA GLN A 142 -11.14 -11.25 26.56
C GLN A 142 -10.02 -12.24 26.92
N ASP A 143 -10.21 -13.50 26.54
CA ASP A 143 -9.24 -14.57 26.73
C ASP A 143 -8.26 -14.63 25.56
N LYS A 144 -6.97 -14.50 25.84
CA LYS A 144 -5.95 -14.50 24.78
C LYS A 144 -5.74 -15.92 24.27
N GLY A 145 -5.74 -16.09 22.95
CA GLY A 145 -5.34 -17.36 22.34
C GLY A 145 -5.71 -17.46 20.87
N SER A 146 -5.09 -18.43 20.21
CA SER A 146 -5.35 -18.74 18.80
C SER A 146 -6.79 -19.21 18.60
N LYS A 147 -7.29 -20.09 19.48
CA LYS A 147 -8.66 -20.60 19.39
C LYS A 147 -9.68 -19.47 19.48
N GLU A 148 -9.59 -18.66 20.52
CA GLU A 148 -10.55 -17.60 20.80
C GLU A 148 -10.51 -16.51 19.72
N TRP A 149 -9.32 -16.22 19.17
CA TRP A 149 -9.21 -15.33 18.01
C TRP A 149 -9.89 -15.89 16.76
N ASN A 150 -9.68 -17.17 16.44
CA ASN A 150 -10.38 -17.76 15.30
C ASN A 150 -11.90 -17.82 15.53
N ASP A 151 -12.36 -18.15 16.74
CA ASP A 151 -13.79 -18.18 17.05
C ASP A 151 -14.44 -16.80 16.83
N ALA A 152 -13.78 -15.72 17.25
CA ALA A 152 -14.24 -14.34 17.00
C ALA A 152 -14.21 -13.98 15.49
N VAL A 153 -13.18 -14.40 14.76
CA VAL A 153 -13.12 -14.15 13.31
C VAL A 153 -14.20 -14.96 12.58
N ASP A 154 -14.46 -16.20 13.00
CA ASP A 154 -15.47 -17.10 12.41
C ASP A 154 -16.90 -16.62 12.72
N SER A 155 -17.13 -15.92 13.84
CA SER A 155 -18.45 -15.41 14.23
C SER A 155 -18.87 -14.12 13.50
N PHE A 156 -17.94 -13.42 12.85
CA PHE A 156 -18.24 -12.15 12.18
C PHE A 156 -19.20 -12.35 10.98
N ASN A 157 -20.37 -11.71 11.03
CA ASN A 157 -21.37 -11.77 9.97
C ASN A 157 -21.15 -10.65 8.93
N THR A 158 -20.37 -10.95 7.89
CA THR A 158 -20.01 -9.96 6.86
C THR A 158 -21.19 -9.48 6.03
N ASP A 159 -22.20 -10.31 5.81
CA ASP A 159 -23.39 -9.94 5.03
C ASP A 159 -24.30 -8.99 5.80
N GLU A 160 -24.52 -9.26 7.09
CA GLU A 160 -25.27 -8.34 7.95
C GLU A 160 -24.53 -7.03 8.16
N PHE A 161 -23.22 -7.07 8.40
CA PHE A 161 -22.38 -5.88 8.46
C PHE A 161 -22.50 -5.05 7.18
N ALA A 162 -22.28 -5.66 6.01
CA ALA A 162 -22.34 -4.95 4.73
C ALA A 162 -23.73 -4.34 4.46
N SER A 163 -24.79 -5.06 4.80
CA SER A 163 -26.17 -4.56 4.74
C SER A 163 -26.36 -3.32 5.62
N LYS A 164 -25.98 -3.40 6.91
CA LYS A 164 -26.07 -2.26 7.84
C LYS A 164 -25.26 -1.06 7.35
N VAL A 165 -24.03 -1.27 6.89
CA VAL A 165 -23.18 -0.19 6.37
C VAL A 165 -23.82 0.48 5.14
N SER A 166 -24.36 -0.30 4.19
CA SER A 166 -25.03 0.24 3.01
C SER A 166 -26.20 1.17 3.34
N GLN A 167 -26.93 0.88 4.43
CA GLN A 167 -28.07 1.67 4.90
C GLN A 167 -27.67 2.99 5.57
N THR A 168 -26.37 3.25 5.72
CA THR A 168 -25.83 4.50 6.27
C THR A 168 -25.31 5.44 5.19
N GLY A 169 -25.18 4.98 3.94
CA GLY A 169 -24.61 5.79 2.86
C GLY A 169 -23.09 5.94 2.92
N ALA A 170 -22.41 5.20 3.80
CA ALA A 170 -20.94 5.15 3.84
C ALA A 170 -20.40 4.64 2.49
N GLY A 171 -19.53 5.42 1.87
CA GLY A 171 -18.98 5.15 0.55
C GLY A 171 -17.70 4.31 0.54
N PHE A 172 -17.18 3.92 1.70
CA PHE A 172 -16.08 2.95 1.85
C PHE A 172 -16.03 2.40 3.28
N VAL A 173 -15.33 1.28 3.45
CA VAL A 173 -14.97 0.72 4.76
C VAL A 173 -13.46 0.61 4.86
N MET A 174 -12.87 1.16 5.92
CA MET A 174 -11.50 0.90 6.32
C MET A 174 -11.48 -0.19 7.39
N PHE A 175 -10.74 -1.28 7.17
CA PHE A 175 -10.76 -2.45 8.04
C PHE A 175 -9.34 -2.88 8.42
N THR A 176 -9.11 -3.17 9.70
CA THR A 176 -7.81 -3.65 10.18
C THR A 176 -7.53 -5.07 9.69
N LEU A 177 -6.32 -5.33 9.22
CA LEU A 177 -5.80 -6.69 9.11
C LEU A 177 -5.37 -7.24 10.47
N GLY A 178 -4.75 -6.39 11.29
CA GLY A 178 -4.18 -6.71 12.60
C GLY A 178 -3.32 -5.54 13.10
N GLN A 179 -2.71 -5.69 14.28
CA GLN A 179 -1.88 -4.64 14.87
C GLN A 179 -0.82 -5.24 15.82
N ASN A 180 -0.55 -4.56 16.93
CA ASN A 180 0.59 -4.81 17.81
C ASN A 180 0.54 -6.16 18.53
N SER A 181 -0.63 -6.80 18.65
CA SER A 181 -0.74 -8.15 19.23
C SER A 181 -0.11 -9.24 18.37
N GLY A 182 0.09 -8.99 17.07
CA GLY A 182 0.58 -9.97 16.10
C GLY A 182 -0.48 -10.99 15.67
N TYR A 183 -1.73 -10.84 16.11
CA TYR A 183 -2.87 -11.57 15.55
C TYR A 183 -3.44 -10.83 14.34
N TYR A 184 -3.76 -11.57 13.29
CA TYR A 184 -4.35 -11.04 12.05
C TYR A 184 -5.65 -11.75 11.70
N CYS A 185 -6.63 -11.03 11.16
CA CYS A 185 -7.93 -11.57 10.73
C CYS A 185 -7.91 -12.13 9.29
N SER A 186 -6.71 -12.41 8.76
CA SER A 186 -6.51 -13.02 7.45
C SER A 186 -5.27 -13.93 7.47
N PRO A 187 -5.29 -15.05 6.71
CA PRO A 187 -4.10 -15.86 6.47
C PRO A 187 -2.94 -15.05 5.86
N ASN A 188 -1.70 -15.35 6.29
CA ASN A 188 -0.50 -14.81 5.66
C ASN A 188 0.66 -15.81 5.79
N SER A 189 0.94 -16.52 4.70
CA SER A 189 1.95 -17.60 4.70
C SER A 189 3.37 -17.07 4.95
N VAL A 190 3.65 -15.85 4.51
CA VAL A 190 4.92 -15.17 4.78
C VAL A 190 5.11 -14.95 6.28
N PHE A 191 4.10 -14.40 6.96
CA PHE A 191 4.14 -14.17 8.41
C PHE A 191 4.32 -15.49 9.18
N ASP A 192 3.49 -16.49 8.86
CA ASP A 192 3.55 -17.81 9.51
C ASP A 192 4.95 -18.42 9.38
N SER A 193 5.57 -18.31 8.20
CA SER A 193 6.94 -18.77 7.95
C SER A 193 8.01 -17.99 8.71
N ILE A 194 7.91 -16.65 8.79
CA ILE A 194 8.87 -15.81 9.54
C ILE A 194 8.85 -16.17 11.02
N VAL A 195 7.65 -16.32 11.56
CA VAL A 195 7.41 -16.52 12.98
C VAL A 195 7.67 -17.98 13.38
N GLY A 196 7.43 -18.92 12.47
CA GLY A 196 7.58 -20.36 12.70
C GLY A 196 6.34 -20.97 13.35
N VAL A 197 5.15 -20.52 12.93
CA VAL A 197 3.84 -20.99 13.41
C VAL A 197 3.00 -21.54 12.26
N GLY A 198 1.92 -22.25 12.59
CA GLY A 198 0.97 -22.78 11.59
C GLY A 198 -0.22 -21.85 11.32
N PRO A 199 -0.96 -22.10 10.22
CA PRO A 199 -2.21 -21.39 9.95
C PRO A 199 -3.20 -21.50 11.11
N GLY A 200 -3.75 -20.37 11.54
CA GLY A 200 -4.67 -20.30 12.68
C GLY A 200 -4.00 -19.97 14.01
N ASP A 201 -2.66 -20.02 14.13
CA ASP A 201 -2.00 -19.73 15.41
C ASP A 201 -1.99 -18.23 15.74
N LEU A 202 -1.71 -17.38 14.74
CA LEU A 202 -1.70 -15.92 14.87
C LEU A 202 -2.49 -15.25 13.74
N CYS A 203 -2.28 -15.68 12.51
CA CYS A 203 -3.18 -15.39 11.40
C CYS A 203 -4.39 -16.31 11.49
N SER A 204 -5.62 -15.78 11.43
CA SER A 204 -6.83 -16.59 11.42
C SER A 204 -6.87 -17.53 10.22
N ARG A 205 -7.56 -18.67 10.37
CA ARG A 205 -7.81 -19.61 9.26
C ARG A 205 -8.78 -19.02 8.23
N ARG A 206 -9.85 -18.40 8.72
CA ARG A 206 -10.79 -17.65 7.89
C ARG A 206 -10.13 -16.36 7.41
N ASP A 207 -10.34 -16.07 6.14
CA ASP A 207 -9.94 -14.82 5.50
C ASP A 207 -11.08 -13.79 5.58
N LEU A 208 -11.20 -13.14 6.73
CA LEU A 208 -12.32 -12.22 7.01
C LEU A 208 -12.35 -11.02 6.05
N PRO A 209 -11.21 -10.37 5.69
CA PRO A 209 -11.22 -9.33 4.67
C PRO A 209 -11.76 -9.82 3.31
N ALA A 210 -11.42 -11.04 2.87
CA ALA A 210 -11.94 -11.57 1.61
C ALA A 210 -13.46 -11.77 1.64
N ASP A 211 -14.01 -12.27 2.75
CA ASP A 211 -15.45 -12.40 2.94
C ASP A 211 -16.14 -11.03 3.03
N LEU A 212 -15.54 -10.09 3.76
CA LEU A 212 -16.03 -8.72 3.92
C LEU A 212 -16.08 -7.99 2.58
N ILE A 213 -15.01 -8.08 1.79
CA ILE A 213 -14.93 -7.57 0.42
C ILE A 213 -16.09 -8.13 -0.41
N ARG A 214 -16.33 -9.44 -0.38
CA ARG A 214 -17.39 -10.08 -1.15
C ARG A 214 -18.77 -9.56 -0.76
N SER A 215 -19.02 -9.38 0.53
CA SER A 215 -20.29 -8.85 1.05
C SER A 215 -20.49 -7.37 0.69
N LEU A 216 -19.47 -6.52 0.88
CA LEU A 216 -19.53 -5.08 0.58
C LEU A 216 -19.62 -4.79 -0.93
N LYS A 217 -19.01 -5.64 -1.77
CA LYS A 217 -19.07 -5.53 -3.24
C LYS A 217 -20.50 -5.61 -3.78
N LYS A 218 -21.42 -6.32 -3.09
CA LYS A 218 -22.87 -6.34 -3.41
C LYS A 218 -23.48 -4.93 -3.41
N TYR A 219 -22.92 -4.02 -2.61
CA TYR A 219 -23.35 -2.64 -2.44
C TYR A 219 -22.40 -1.62 -3.07
N LYS A 220 -21.38 -2.08 -3.83
CA LYS A 220 -20.32 -1.24 -4.42
C LYS A 220 -19.54 -0.41 -3.39
N ILE A 221 -19.37 -0.96 -2.17
CA ILE A 221 -18.61 -0.29 -1.11
C ILE A 221 -17.17 -0.81 -1.15
N PRO A 222 -16.19 0.02 -1.55
CA PRO A 222 -14.79 -0.35 -1.59
C PRO A 222 -14.17 -0.49 -0.19
N VAL A 223 -13.11 -1.30 -0.11
CA VAL A 223 -12.36 -1.56 1.13
C VAL A 223 -10.97 -0.90 1.08
N ILE A 224 -10.60 -0.26 2.20
CA ILE A 224 -9.24 0.19 2.52
C ILE A 224 -8.72 -0.71 3.65
N LEU A 225 -7.48 -1.20 3.55
CA LEU A 225 -6.87 -2.01 4.60
C LEU A 225 -6.00 -1.15 5.52
N TYR A 226 -6.19 -1.32 6.84
CA TYR A 226 -5.34 -0.72 7.86
C TYR A 226 -4.27 -1.72 8.31
N LEU A 227 -3.03 -1.25 8.47
CA LEU A 227 -1.92 -2.02 9.02
C LEU A 227 -0.84 -1.09 9.62
N PRO A 228 -0.17 -1.40 10.74
CA PRO A 228 1.02 -0.65 11.17
C PRO A 228 2.17 -0.71 10.16
N SER A 229 2.98 0.35 10.12
CA SER A 229 4.20 0.43 9.31
C SER A 229 5.36 -0.40 9.87
N ASN A 230 5.17 -1.07 11.01
CA ASN A 230 6.19 -1.81 11.75
C ASN A 230 5.75 -3.20 12.19
N PRO A 231 6.70 -4.07 12.62
CA PRO A 231 6.35 -5.36 13.19
C PRO A 231 5.58 -5.23 14.51
N PRO A 232 4.76 -6.22 14.87
CA PRO A 232 4.05 -6.25 16.14
C PRO A 232 4.98 -6.14 17.36
N ILE A 233 4.59 -5.30 18.33
CA ILE A 233 5.38 -5.03 19.55
C ILE A 233 4.83 -5.69 20.81
N SER A 234 3.60 -6.20 20.81
CA SER A 234 2.93 -6.77 21.98
C SER A 234 3.00 -8.30 22.04
N ASN A 235 3.75 -8.92 21.13
CA ASN A 235 4.05 -10.35 21.15
C ASN A 235 5.57 -10.56 21.05
N ARG A 236 6.18 -10.96 22.18
CA ARG A 236 7.65 -11.08 22.30
C ARG A 236 8.25 -12.03 21.26
N MET A 237 7.62 -13.17 21.06
CA MET A 237 8.08 -14.17 20.10
C MET A 237 8.07 -13.58 18.67
N VAL A 238 7.02 -12.86 18.30
CA VAL A 238 6.95 -12.17 17.00
C VAL A 238 8.02 -11.08 16.91
N SER A 239 8.13 -10.18 17.90
CA SER A 239 9.12 -9.10 17.88
C SER A 239 10.56 -9.64 17.75
N GLU A 240 10.90 -10.74 18.45
CA GLU A 240 12.21 -11.40 18.37
C GLU A 240 12.48 -11.98 16.97
N LYS A 241 11.49 -12.64 16.34
CA LYS A 241 11.61 -13.19 14.98
C LYS A 241 11.81 -12.10 13.93
N PHE A 242 11.15 -10.96 14.11
CA PHE A 242 11.34 -9.76 13.31
C PHE A 242 12.59 -8.95 13.71
N ARG A 243 13.34 -9.34 14.75
CA ARG A 243 14.47 -8.57 15.29
C ARG A 243 14.08 -7.10 15.54
N TYR A 244 12.93 -6.91 16.18
CA TYR A 244 12.33 -5.63 16.45
C TYR A 244 12.13 -5.45 17.96
N SER A 245 12.08 -4.20 18.44
CA SER A 245 11.96 -3.92 19.86
C SER A 245 10.60 -4.38 20.41
N PHE A 246 10.63 -5.26 21.41
CA PHE A 246 9.42 -5.66 22.13
C PHE A 246 8.92 -4.51 23.02
N GLY A 247 7.61 -4.29 23.01
CA GLY A 247 6.91 -3.31 23.86
C GLY A 247 7.09 -1.85 23.46
N LYS A 248 7.81 -1.55 22.37
CA LYS A 248 8.07 -0.16 21.95
C LYS A 248 8.27 -0.06 20.45
N ASP A 249 7.59 0.89 19.81
CA ASP A 249 7.88 1.26 18.43
C ASP A 249 9.29 1.86 18.30
N SER A 250 9.99 1.48 17.25
CA SER A 250 11.38 1.85 17.00
C SER A 250 11.67 1.86 15.50
N ALA A 251 12.82 2.40 15.11
CA ALA A 251 13.25 2.39 13.72
C ALA A 251 13.23 0.98 13.11
N THR A 252 12.69 0.84 11.90
CA THR A 252 12.78 -0.43 11.15
C THR A 252 14.22 -0.64 10.66
N SER A 253 14.57 -1.89 10.36
CA SER A 253 15.89 -2.26 9.85
C SER A 253 15.79 -2.88 8.46
N GLN A 254 16.91 -2.94 7.74
CA GLN A 254 16.99 -3.64 6.46
C GLN A 254 16.80 -5.17 6.59
N TYR A 255 16.68 -5.70 7.81
CA TYR A 255 16.27 -7.07 8.06
C TYR A 255 14.74 -7.23 8.09
N ASN A 256 14.04 -6.37 8.85
CA ASN A 256 12.60 -6.54 9.09
C ASN A 256 11.71 -5.85 8.05
N GLN A 257 12.19 -4.77 7.46
CA GLN A 257 11.52 -4.04 6.40
C GLN A 257 11.15 -4.93 5.19
N PRO A 258 12.06 -5.74 4.60
CA PRO A 258 11.69 -6.66 3.52
C PRO A 258 10.70 -7.76 3.95
N LEU A 259 10.68 -8.14 5.23
CA LEU A 259 9.73 -9.13 5.73
C LEU A 259 8.32 -8.55 5.77
N LEU A 260 8.17 -7.31 6.26
CA LEU A 260 6.91 -6.57 6.23
C LEU A 260 6.43 -6.36 4.79
N GLU A 261 7.33 -5.98 3.88
CA GLU A 261 7.02 -5.78 2.47
C GLU A 261 6.51 -7.08 1.82
N LYS A 262 7.08 -8.24 2.15
CA LYS A 262 6.58 -9.53 1.65
C LYS A 262 5.18 -9.85 2.19
N MET A 263 4.90 -9.56 3.47
CA MET A 263 3.56 -9.75 4.04
C MET A 263 2.52 -8.88 3.34
N ILE A 264 2.83 -7.57 3.19
CA ILE A 264 1.96 -6.60 2.51
C ILE A 264 1.74 -7.01 1.06
N ARG A 265 2.81 -7.41 0.36
CA ARG A 265 2.73 -7.88 -1.03
C ARG A 265 1.85 -9.12 -1.17
N GLU A 266 1.93 -10.08 -0.24
CA GLU A 266 1.05 -11.26 -0.25
C GLU A 266 -0.42 -10.84 -0.21
N TRP A 267 -0.82 -10.00 0.75
CA TRP A 267 -2.20 -9.51 0.85
C TRP A 267 -2.61 -8.66 -0.35
N SER A 268 -1.74 -7.76 -0.81
CA SER A 268 -1.99 -6.95 -2.00
C SER A 268 -2.29 -7.81 -3.22
N LEU A 269 -1.45 -8.81 -3.51
CA LEU A 269 -1.67 -9.75 -4.62
C LEU A 269 -2.91 -10.61 -4.43
N ARG A 270 -3.18 -11.05 -3.20
CA ARG A 270 -4.34 -11.90 -2.86
C ARG A 270 -5.66 -11.21 -3.17
N TYR A 271 -5.79 -9.93 -2.80
CA TYR A 271 -7.04 -9.19 -2.97
C TYR A 271 -7.10 -8.41 -4.29
N ALA A 272 -5.96 -8.16 -4.93
CA ALA A 272 -5.87 -7.45 -6.20
C ALA A 272 -6.74 -6.17 -6.21
N ASP A 273 -7.56 -5.99 -7.25
CA ASP A 273 -8.40 -4.81 -7.46
C ASP A 273 -9.52 -4.63 -6.43
N ASP A 274 -9.82 -5.64 -5.61
CA ASP A 274 -10.87 -5.57 -4.60
C ASP A 274 -10.46 -4.76 -3.36
N VAL A 275 -9.15 -4.55 -3.13
CA VAL A 275 -8.65 -3.57 -2.16
C VAL A 275 -8.30 -2.29 -2.90
N ARG A 276 -8.96 -1.19 -2.50
CA ARG A 276 -8.86 0.11 -3.16
C ARG A 276 -7.93 1.07 -2.45
N GLY A 277 -7.47 0.75 -1.24
CA GLY A 277 -6.44 1.53 -0.59
C GLY A 277 -5.82 0.92 0.66
N TRP A 278 -4.81 1.62 1.20
CA TRP A 278 -4.01 1.22 2.34
C TRP A 278 -3.77 2.41 3.28
N TRP A 279 -4.05 2.20 4.57
CA TRP A 279 -3.75 3.17 5.61
C TRP A 279 -2.70 2.57 6.55
N PHE A 280 -1.47 3.08 6.47
CA PHE A 280 -0.36 2.57 7.26
C PHE A 280 -0.13 3.38 8.53
N ASP A 281 -0.26 2.76 9.70
CA ASP A 281 -0.06 3.45 10.98
C ASP A 281 1.43 3.61 11.35
N GLY A 282 1.75 4.49 12.30
CA GLY A 282 3.02 4.44 13.01
C GLY A 282 4.24 5.02 12.30
N LEU A 283 4.09 5.63 11.12
CA LEU A 283 5.19 6.27 10.38
C LEU A 283 5.58 7.64 10.97
N TYR A 284 5.86 7.64 12.28
CA TYR A 284 6.11 8.83 13.10
C TYR A 284 7.59 9.22 13.09
N GLU A 285 7.87 10.50 13.34
CA GLU A 285 9.25 10.95 13.56
C GLU A 285 9.80 10.47 14.90
N GLY A 286 9.00 10.56 15.96
CA GLY A 286 9.44 10.29 17.35
C GLY A 286 9.85 8.84 17.64
N ASN A 287 9.44 7.87 16.81
CA ASN A 287 9.83 6.47 16.94
C ASN A 287 10.94 6.06 15.96
N GLY A 288 11.40 6.98 15.08
CA GLY A 288 12.45 6.72 14.09
C GLY A 288 12.03 5.91 12.87
N ILE A 289 10.78 5.41 12.80
CA ILE A 289 10.29 4.63 11.64
C ILE A 289 10.29 5.50 10.39
N ARG A 290 9.81 6.75 10.48
CA ARG A 290 9.83 7.67 9.33
C ARG A 290 11.25 7.90 8.82
N GLY A 291 12.22 8.04 9.72
CA GLY A 291 13.63 8.26 9.39
C GLY A 291 14.21 7.13 8.53
N THR A 292 14.04 5.87 8.96
CA THR A 292 14.53 4.72 8.18
C THR A 292 13.71 4.47 6.92
N ARG A 293 12.40 4.74 6.94
CA ARG A 293 11.54 4.57 5.76
C ARG A 293 11.87 5.59 4.66
N MET A 294 12.18 6.83 5.02
CA MET A 294 12.47 7.91 4.07
C MET A 294 13.95 8.00 3.68
N ASP A 295 14.83 7.16 4.24
CA ASP A 295 16.23 7.09 3.84
C ASP A 295 16.37 6.39 2.48
N MET A 296 16.42 7.20 1.42
CA MET A 296 16.59 6.75 0.04
C MET A 296 18.01 6.23 -0.26
N SER A 297 18.92 6.14 0.72
CA SER A 297 20.17 5.37 0.55
C SER A 297 19.98 3.88 0.79
N LEU A 298 18.88 3.49 1.46
CA LEU A 298 18.59 2.11 1.83
C LEU A 298 17.92 1.32 0.70
N LYS A 299 18.15 0.00 0.68
CA LYS A 299 17.59 -0.90 -0.33
C LYS A 299 16.07 -1.06 -0.17
N HIS A 300 15.62 -1.16 1.08
CA HIS A 300 14.22 -1.23 1.46
C HIS A 300 13.83 0.07 2.15
N ASN A 301 12.93 0.84 1.53
CA ASN A 301 12.55 2.19 1.91
C ASN A 301 11.07 2.44 1.57
N ILE A 302 10.63 3.70 1.57
CA ILE A 302 9.25 4.10 1.28
C ILE A 302 8.76 3.64 -0.10
N SER A 303 9.65 3.62 -1.11
CA SER A 303 9.31 3.20 -2.47
C SER A 303 8.97 1.72 -2.51
N THR A 304 9.83 0.86 -1.95
CA THR A 304 9.59 -0.61 -1.94
C THR A 304 8.36 -0.97 -1.11
N HIS A 305 8.12 -0.24 -0.02
CA HIS A 305 6.91 -0.43 0.78
C HIS A 305 5.63 -0.01 0.05
N THR A 306 5.65 1.11 -0.68
CA THR A 306 4.53 1.55 -1.51
C THR A 306 4.25 0.55 -2.64
N LEU A 307 5.29 0.07 -3.31
CA LEU A 307 5.16 -0.94 -4.38
C LEU A 307 4.66 -2.28 -3.85
N ALA A 308 5.02 -2.66 -2.61
CA ALA A 308 4.43 -3.84 -1.97
C ALA A 308 2.92 -3.68 -1.75
N ALA A 309 2.47 -2.52 -1.27
CA ALA A 309 1.05 -2.22 -1.07
C ALA A 309 0.26 -2.20 -2.38
N LYS A 310 0.86 -1.67 -3.46
CA LYS A 310 0.24 -1.54 -4.79
C LYS A 310 0.49 -2.74 -5.72
N ALA A 311 1.05 -3.83 -5.21
CA ALA A 311 1.49 -4.97 -6.01
C ALA A 311 0.37 -5.69 -6.77
N GLY A 312 -0.79 -5.90 -6.12
CA GLY A 312 -1.96 -6.52 -6.74
C GLY A 312 -2.93 -5.53 -7.37
N ASN A 313 -2.89 -4.26 -6.96
CA ASN A 313 -3.66 -3.18 -7.54
C ASN A 313 -2.83 -1.89 -7.59
N ARG A 314 -2.37 -1.55 -8.79
CA ARG A 314 -1.54 -0.36 -9.06
C ARG A 314 -2.29 0.95 -8.84
N HIS A 315 -3.62 0.90 -8.88
CA HIS A 315 -4.52 2.04 -8.65
C HIS A 315 -4.99 2.16 -7.20
N SER A 316 -4.59 1.24 -6.31
CA SER A 316 -4.91 1.38 -4.89
C SER A 316 -4.24 2.63 -4.32
N ILE A 317 -4.96 3.40 -3.49
CA ILE A 317 -4.41 4.61 -2.85
C ILE A 317 -3.67 4.25 -1.56
N VAL A 318 -2.62 4.98 -1.20
CA VAL A 318 -1.86 4.74 0.04
C VAL A 318 -1.69 6.01 0.88
N THR A 319 -1.70 5.86 2.19
CA THR A 319 -1.22 6.90 3.12
C THR A 319 -0.39 6.32 4.25
N TYR A 320 0.39 7.19 4.90
CA TYR A 320 1.30 6.85 5.99
C TYR A 320 1.07 7.81 7.15
N ASN A 321 0.70 7.29 8.30
CA ASN A 321 0.31 8.10 9.44
C ASN A 321 1.49 8.78 10.14
N TYR A 322 1.33 10.07 10.48
CA TYR A 322 2.28 10.88 11.25
C TYR A 322 1.83 11.12 12.70
N GLY A 323 0.68 10.59 13.10
CA GLY A 323 0.09 10.80 14.41
C GLY A 323 -0.87 11.99 14.41
N PHE A 324 -1.37 12.36 15.59
CA PHE A 324 -2.19 13.56 15.72
C PHE A 324 -1.41 14.82 15.36
N GLY A 325 -2.03 15.69 14.56
CA GLY A 325 -1.44 16.97 14.18
C GLY A 325 -2.27 17.70 13.14
N LYS A 326 -1.66 18.73 12.54
CA LYS A 326 -2.26 19.42 11.39
C LYS A 326 -2.36 18.46 10.19
N ILE A 327 -3.41 18.58 9.39
CA ILE A 327 -3.56 17.73 8.20
C ILE A 327 -2.53 18.11 7.13
N HIS A 328 -1.67 17.16 6.78
CA HIS A 328 -0.62 17.29 5.76
C HIS A 328 -0.29 15.93 5.12
N ALA A 329 0.53 15.92 4.07
CA ALA A 329 1.10 14.68 3.55
C ALA A 329 2.35 14.28 4.35
N ASN A 330 2.43 13.03 4.82
CA ASN A 330 3.61 12.57 5.56
C ASN A 330 4.84 12.34 4.66
N THR A 331 4.56 11.81 3.46
CA THR A 331 5.58 11.43 2.48
C THR A 331 5.10 11.80 1.07
N PRO A 332 6.02 12.03 0.12
CA PRO A 332 5.67 12.24 -1.29
C PRO A 332 4.89 11.08 -1.93
N TYR A 333 4.91 9.89 -1.31
CA TYR A 333 4.24 8.68 -1.78
C TYR A 333 2.77 8.58 -1.32
N CYS A 334 2.32 9.47 -0.45
CA CYS A 334 0.90 9.52 -0.06
C CYS A 334 0.03 9.92 -1.25
N ASP A 335 -1.11 9.24 -1.41
CA ASP A 335 -2.20 9.61 -2.31
C ASP A 335 -3.26 10.47 -1.58
N TYR A 336 -3.30 10.40 -0.25
CA TYR A 336 -4.20 11.16 0.62
C TYR A 336 -3.52 11.40 1.98
N SER A 337 -3.94 12.41 2.74
CA SER A 337 -3.44 12.61 4.12
C SER A 337 -3.88 11.46 5.03
N SER A 338 -3.11 11.12 6.07
CA SER A 338 -3.55 10.07 7.00
C SER A 338 -4.72 10.55 7.87
N GLY A 339 -4.77 11.86 8.13
CA GLY A 339 -5.94 12.54 8.69
C GLY A 339 -6.23 12.24 10.15
N GLU A 340 -5.32 11.58 10.87
CA GLU A 340 -5.57 11.13 12.22
C GLU A 340 -5.81 12.32 13.17
N LYS A 341 -6.97 12.33 13.82
CA LYS A 341 -7.38 13.38 14.76
C LYS A 341 -8.11 12.81 15.96
N MET A 342 -7.97 13.48 17.11
CA MET A 342 -8.79 13.19 18.30
C MET A 342 -10.25 13.61 18.13
N THR A 343 -10.50 14.65 17.31
CA THR A 343 -11.84 15.16 17.02
C THR A 343 -11.86 15.90 15.68
N ILE A 344 -13.02 16.38 15.24
CA ILE A 344 -13.12 17.19 14.01
C ILE A 344 -12.86 18.67 14.34
N ASP A 345 -11.59 19.09 14.19
CA ASP A 345 -11.10 20.45 14.50
C ASP A 345 -10.52 21.20 13.29
N GLU A 346 -10.38 20.54 12.14
CA GLU A 346 -9.77 21.08 10.93
C GLU A 346 -10.68 20.82 9.73
N TYR A 347 -10.72 21.76 8.78
CA TYR A 347 -11.58 21.69 7.60
C TYR A 347 -10.75 22.00 6.35
N PRO A 348 -11.02 21.34 5.21
CA PRO A 348 -10.33 21.64 3.97
C PRO A 348 -10.71 23.05 3.48
N SER A 349 -9.74 23.77 2.91
CA SER A 349 -10.00 24.90 2.03
C SER A 349 -10.20 24.47 0.57
N SER A 350 -9.77 23.26 0.22
CA SER A 350 -9.94 22.62 -1.07
C SER A 350 -9.79 21.10 -0.93
N ARG A 351 -10.06 20.36 -2.01
CA ARG A 351 -9.84 18.91 -2.12
C ARG A 351 -8.40 18.48 -1.82
N TRP A 352 -7.41 19.32 -2.13
CA TRP A 352 -6.01 18.93 -2.13
C TRP A 352 -5.27 19.53 -0.92
N VAL A 353 -4.58 18.68 -0.17
CA VAL A 353 -3.62 19.13 0.87
C VAL A 353 -2.34 19.64 0.21
N GLU A 354 -1.92 18.94 -0.84
CA GLU A 354 -0.86 19.28 -1.77
C GLU A 354 -1.21 18.63 -3.13
N PRO A 355 -0.58 19.01 -4.25
CA PRO A 355 -0.99 18.51 -5.57
C PRO A 355 -0.95 16.98 -5.66
N GLY A 356 -2.12 16.39 -5.92
CA GLY A 356 -2.33 14.95 -6.00
C GLY A 356 -2.48 14.22 -4.66
N VAL A 357 -2.65 14.94 -3.54
CA VAL A 357 -2.90 14.35 -2.21
C VAL A 357 -4.26 14.79 -1.69
N GLN A 358 -5.22 13.85 -1.72
CA GLN A 358 -6.60 14.08 -1.27
C GLN A 358 -6.62 14.43 0.23
N TRP A 359 -7.34 15.50 0.57
CA TRP A 359 -7.60 15.88 1.95
C TRP A 359 -8.54 14.87 2.61
N PHE A 360 -8.08 14.31 3.73
CA PHE A 360 -8.76 13.26 4.47
C PHE A 360 -8.61 13.49 5.97
N LEU A 361 -9.69 13.28 6.72
CA LEU A 361 -9.73 13.29 8.18
C LEU A 361 -10.28 11.95 8.68
N PHE A 362 -9.60 11.36 9.65
CA PHE A 362 -9.96 10.13 10.33
C PHE A 362 -10.01 10.36 11.84
N THR A 363 -11.17 10.11 12.45
CA THR A 363 -11.36 10.21 13.90
C THR A 363 -12.34 9.15 14.40
N TYR A 364 -12.51 9.02 15.71
CA TYR A 364 -13.39 8.04 16.34
C TYR A 364 -14.72 8.66 16.77
N LEU A 365 -15.81 7.90 16.71
CA LEU A 365 -17.09 8.35 17.31
C LEU A 365 -17.09 8.29 18.83
N GLY A 366 -16.36 7.32 19.39
CA GLY A 366 -16.28 7.08 20.82
C GLY A 366 -15.53 8.16 21.60
N GLU A 367 -15.11 7.82 22.81
CA GLU A 367 -14.26 8.66 23.66
C GLU A 367 -12.76 8.50 23.38
N LYS A 368 -12.39 7.46 22.62
CA LYS A 368 -11.04 7.11 22.16
C LYS A 368 -11.15 6.09 21.02
N TRP A 369 -10.04 5.78 20.35
CA TRP A 369 -9.96 4.64 19.43
C TRP A 369 -10.40 3.34 20.13
N GLY A 370 -11.35 2.61 19.55
CA GLY A 370 -11.98 1.41 20.11
C GLY A 370 -12.92 1.66 21.30
N GLY A 371 -13.23 2.92 21.62
CA GLY A 371 -14.13 3.30 22.71
C GLY A 371 -15.61 3.25 22.32
N SER A 372 -16.46 2.75 23.21
CA SER A 372 -17.91 2.61 22.98
C SER A 372 -18.74 3.81 23.44
N GLY A 373 -18.11 4.87 23.94
CA GLY A 373 -18.76 6.12 24.33
C GLY A 373 -19.24 6.93 23.12
N SER A 374 -19.35 8.25 23.28
CA SER A 374 -19.65 9.16 22.18
C SER A 374 -19.01 10.52 22.47
N GLN A 375 -18.32 11.10 21.49
CA GLN A 375 -17.77 12.45 21.59
C GLN A 375 -18.62 13.53 20.88
N PHE A 376 -19.57 13.15 20.02
CA PHE A 376 -20.33 14.11 19.22
C PHE A 376 -21.84 14.08 19.49
N CYS A 377 -22.44 15.26 19.59
CA CYS A 377 -23.86 15.42 19.32
C CYS A 377 -24.12 15.25 17.81
N ILE A 378 -25.20 14.56 17.43
CA ILE A 378 -25.55 14.28 16.02
C ILE A 378 -25.60 15.56 15.17
N LYS A 379 -26.21 16.64 15.69
CA LYS A 379 -26.31 17.91 14.96
C LYS A 379 -24.94 18.49 14.61
N ASP A 380 -24.04 18.53 15.60
CA ASP A 380 -22.69 19.05 15.40
C ASP A 380 -21.88 18.15 14.45
N LEU A 381 -21.96 16.82 14.61
CA LEU A 381 -21.30 15.86 13.73
C LEU A 381 -21.73 16.03 12.27
N THR A 382 -23.03 16.17 12.03
CA THR A 382 -23.58 16.31 10.66
C THR A 382 -23.21 17.64 10.01
N GLU A 383 -23.22 18.75 10.76
CA GLU A 383 -22.74 20.06 10.28
C GLU A 383 -21.25 20.03 9.94
N LYS A 384 -20.44 19.41 10.79
CA LYS A 384 -19.00 19.20 10.57
C LYS A 384 -18.72 18.34 9.33
N ALA A 385 -19.45 17.23 9.18
CA ALA A 385 -19.32 16.33 8.04
C ALA A 385 -19.65 17.04 6.72
N LYS A 386 -20.76 17.79 6.67
CA LYS A 386 -21.13 18.61 5.51
C LYS A 386 -20.01 19.57 5.12
N LYS A 387 -19.49 20.34 6.09
CA LYS A 387 -18.42 21.30 5.84
C LYS A 387 -17.15 20.66 5.28
N ILE A 388 -16.79 19.45 5.72
CA ILE A 388 -15.65 18.72 5.15
C ILE A 388 -15.93 18.34 3.70
N VAL A 389 -17.06 17.70 3.43
CA VAL A 389 -17.39 17.14 2.11
C VAL A 389 -17.65 18.24 1.07
N GLU A 390 -18.34 19.32 1.44
CA GLU A 390 -18.61 20.47 0.57
C GLU A 390 -17.32 21.18 0.13
N ASN A 391 -16.27 21.14 0.95
CA ASN A 391 -14.96 21.69 0.62
C ASN A 391 -14.01 20.66 -0.06
N GLY A 392 -14.56 19.52 -0.50
CA GLY A 392 -13.82 18.49 -1.24
C GLY A 392 -12.98 17.54 -0.37
N GLY A 393 -13.16 17.55 0.95
CA GLY A 393 -12.52 16.61 1.85
C GLY A 393 -13.26 15.27 1.95
N VAL A 394 -12.58 14.29 2.54
CA VAL A 394 -13.16 12.98 2.87
C VAL A 394 -13.10 12.76 4.37
N LEU A 395 -14.23 12.34 4.97
CA LEU A 395 -14.35 12.02 6.38
C LEU A 395 -14.39 10.50 6.60
N CYS A 396 -13.62 10.01 7.57
CA CYS A 396 -13.75 8.65 8.09
C CYS A 396 -14.02 8.67 9.59
N LEU A 397 -15.03 7.91 10.01
CA LEU A 397 -15.41 7.76 11.41
C LEU A 397 -15.18 6.31 11.85
N GLU A 398 -14.36 6.10 12.89
CA GLU A 398 -14.30 4.81 13.55
C GLU A 398 -15.61 4.52 14.26
N VAL A 399 -16.13 3.32 14.00
CA VAL A 399 -17.21 2.71 14.75
C VAL A 399 -16.69 1.48 15.48
N VAL A 400 -17.31 1.16 16.62
CA VAL A 400 -17.01 -0.04 17.39
C VAL A 400 -18.03 -1.10 17.04
N VAL A 401 -17.54 -2.33 16.92
CA VAL A 401 -18.35 -3.53 16.69
C VAL A 401 -18.18 -4.50 17.84
N ASN A 402 -19.17 -5.37 18.03
CA ASN A 402 -18.98 -6.61 18.80
C ASN A 402 -18.19 -7.66 17.96
N PRO A 403 -17.81 -8.82 18.54
CA PRO A 403 -17.13 -9.88 17.79
C PRO A 403 -17.91 -10.39 16.57
N ASN A 404 -19.25 -10.34 16.58
CA ASN A 404 -20.06 -10.78 15.45
C ASN A 404 -20.14 -9.74 14.32
N GLY A 405 -19.50 -8.57 14.48
CA GLY A 405 -19.50 -7.49 13.51
C GLY A 405 -20.69 -6.53 13.64
N ASP A 406 -21.49 -6.60 14.70
CA ASP A 406 -22.56 -5.63 14.89
C ASP A 406 -22.01 -4.29 15.37
N ILE A 407 -22.24 -3.25 14.58
CA ILE A 407 -21.97 -1.87 14.97
C ILE A 407 -22.85 -1.51 16.16
N ILE A 408 -22.24 -0.92 17.20
CA ILE A 408 -23.01 -0.53 18.39
C ILE A 408 -24.11 0.49 18.03
N PRO A 409 -25.32 0.39 18.64
CA PRO A 409 -26.51 1.07 18.12
C PRO A 409 -26.38 2.58 17.95
N HIS A 410 -25.77 3.28 18.92
CA HIS A 410 -25.66 4.74 18.84
C HIS A 410 -24.60 5.21 17.83
N HIS A 411 -23.53 4.43 17.61
CA HIS A 411 -22.60 4.72 16.49
C HIS A 411 -23.29 4.52 15.15
N LEU A 412 -24.10 3.45 15.01
CA LEU A 412 -24.87 3.19 13.80
C LEU A 412 -25.87 4.32 13.51
N GLU A 413 -26.53 4.83 14.54
CA GLU A 413 -27.42 6.00 14.43
C GLU A 413 -26.64 7.24 13.96
N GLN A 414 -25.51 7.55 14.59
CA GLN A 414 -24.68 8.71 14.21
C GLN A 414 -24.23 8.66 12.74
N ILE A 415 -23.70 7.54 12.27
CA ILE A 415 -23.26 7.43 10.86
C ILE A 415 -24.44 7.45 9.88
N LYS A 416 -25.63 6.98 10.28
CA LYS A 416 -26.84 7.08 9.46
C LYS A 416 -27.30 8.53 9.33
N GLU A 417 -27.25 9.32 10.41
CA GLU A 417 -27.57 10.75 10.35
C GLU A 417 -26.54 11.54 9.54
N VAL A 418 -25.26 11.17 9.59
CA VAL A 418 -24.24 11.71 8.67
C VAL A 418 -24.59 11.40 7.21
N GLY A 419 -24.96 10.16 6.90
CA GLY A 419 -25.41 9.76 5.57
C GLY A 419 -26.57 10.59 5.03
N LYS A 420 -27.63 10.75 5.83
CA LYS A 420 -28.80 11.59 5.50
C LYS A 420 -28.39 13.05 5.27
N ALA A 421 -27.57 13.59 6.17
CA ALA A 421 -27.11 14.97 6.09
C ALA A 421 -26.31 15.24 4.80
N LEU A 422 -25.55 14.25 4.32
CA LEU A 422 -24.78 14.31 3.08
C LEU A 422 -25.59 13.92 1.82
N GLY A 423 -26.89 13.61 1.95
CA GLY A 423 -27.74 13.19 0.83
C GLY A 423 -27.34 11.84 0.22
N LYS A 424 -26.75 10.94 1.01
CA LYS A 424 -26.28 9.62 0.56
C LYS A 424 -27.33 8.52 0.67
N ILE A 425 -28.38 8.73 1.47
CA ILE A 425 -29.50 7.81 1.72
C ILE A 425 -30.83 8.55 1.87
#